data_AF-A0A7J4X2T4-F1
#
_entry.id   AF-A0A7J4X2T4-F1
#
_cell.length_a   1.000
_cell.length_b   1.000
_cell.length_c   1.000
_cell.angle_alpha   90.00
_cell.angle_beta   90.00
_cell.angle_gamma   90.00
#
_symmetry.space_group_name_H-M   'P 1'
#
loop_
_entity.id
_entity.type
_entity.pdbx_description
1 polymer ?
#
loop_
_entity_poly.entity_id
_entity_poly.type
_entity_poly.pdbx_seq_one_letter_code
_entity_poly.pdbx_strand_id
1 'polypeptide(L)'
;MPDEFISDLDKRVYRLGLSESVVLREAGLASRYFADIRAGRRPLTRKTYERMCAAISDLQKAKAINDRYAASRAQAAVAGKSLARHDPITAQYRLLLWLVCTIADVPPGPVMAADPAKRATADSEWMQAAHLRRIAIYIANAHLNIKQADLARAAGLSRAAVCGMLKDMEDLRGDAQVQTMIGAVEEVFL
;
A
#
# COMPACT_ATOMS: atom_id res chain seq x y z
N MET A 1 -19.20 26.71 33.18
CA MET A 1 -19.59 25.36 32.71
C MET A 1 -20.03 25.25 31.23
N PRO A 2 -20.06 26.29 30.38
CA PRO A 2 -20.19 26.10 28.91
C PRO A 2 -18.88 25.68 28.20
N ASP A 3 -17.73 26.15 28.68
CA ASP A 3 -16.43 26.00 27.98
C ASP A 3 -15.89 24.57 27.94
N GLU A 4 -16.22 23.76 28.95
CA GLU A 4 -15.75 22.37 29.06
C GLU A 4 -16.39 21.47 27.99
N PHE A 5 -17.68 21.68 27.70
CA PHE A 5 -18.39 20.95 26.65
C PHE A 5 -17.94 21.34 25.24
N ILE A 6 -17.60 22.61 25.03
CA ILE A 6 -17.07 23.10 23.75
C ILE A 6 -15.67 22.52 23.52
N SER A 7 -14.82 22.53 24.56
CA SER A 7 -13.48 21.94 24.49
C SER A 7 -13.52 20.43 24.20
N ASP A 8 -14.48 19.69 24.78
CA ASP A 8 -14.65 18.26 24.49
C ASP A 8 -15.06 18.01 23.03
N LEU A 9 -16.01 18.80 22.50
CA LEU A 9 -16.41 18.70 21.09
C LEU A 9 -15.24 19.01 20.15
N ASP A 10 -14.49 20.08 20.40
CA ASP A 10 -13.34 20.47 19.57
C ASP A 10 -12.26 19.37 19.57
N LYS A 11 -11.98 18.76 20.73
CA LYS A 11 -11.04 17.62 20.82
C LYS A 11 -11.52 16.41 20.02
N ARG A 12 -12.83 16.09 20.03
CA ARG A 12 -13.39 14.98 19.26
C ARG A 12 -13.33 15.22 17.76
N VAL A 13 -13.69 16.43 17.32
CA VAL A 13 -13.64 16.86 15.92
C VAL A 13 -12.21 16.81 15.39
N TYR A 14 -11.26 17.37 16.16
CA TYR A 14 -9.84 17.35 15.82
C TYR A 14 -9.27 15.92 15.73
N ARG A 15 -9.56 15.06 16.72
CA ARG A 15 -9.06 13.67 16.73
C ARG A 15 -9.54 12.86 15.52
N LEU A 16 -10.77 13.11 15.06
CA LEU A 16 -11.35 12.39 13.93
C LEU A 16 -11.01 13.02 12.57
N GLY A 17 -10.32 14.18 12.58
CA GLY A 17 -10.01 14.97 11.38
C GLY A 17 -11.26 15.43 10.64
N LEU A 18 -12.38 15.62 11.36
CA LEU A 18 -13.63 16.10 10.79
C LEU A 18 -13.60 17.62 10.71
N SER A 19 -14.26 18.20 9.71
CA SER A 19 -14.46 19.64 9.69
C SER A 19 -15.68 20.02 10.52
N GLU A 20 -15.61 21.15 11.21
CA GLU A 20 -16.71 21.70 12.00
C GLU A 20 -17.99 21.87 11.17
N SER A 21 -17.86 22.29 9.92
CA SER A 21 -18.99 22.48 9.00
C SER A 21 -19.70 21.17 8.64
N VAL A 22 -18.98 20.06 8.58
CA VAL A 22 -19.57 18.73 8.33
C VAL A 22 -20.33 18.24 9.56
N VAL A 23 -19.77 18.44 10.76
CA VAL A 23 -20.43 18.06 12.01
C VAL A 23 -21.70 18.89 12.24
N LEU A 24 -21.66 20.20 11.97
CA LEU A 24 -22.84 21.06 12.08
C LEU A 24 -23.92 20.68 11.07
N ARG A 25 -23.54 20.32 9.84
CA ARG A 25 -24.48 19.85 8.82
C ARG A 25 -25.18 18.58 9.24
N GLU A 26 -24.42 17.59 9.72
CA GLU A 26 -24.97 16.32 10.19
C GLU A 26 -25.86 16.50 11.43
N ALA A 27 -25.47 17.40 12.34
CA ALA A 27 -26.28 17.79 13.49
C ALA A 27 -27.52 18.63 13.11
N GLY A 28 -27.70 19.03 11.84
CA GLY A 28 -28.79 19.87 11.37
C GLY A 28 -28.77 21.30 11.92
N LEU A 29 -27.57 21.84 12.15
CA LEU A 29 -27.32 23.17 12.70
C LEU A 29 -26.74 24.11 11.64
N ALA A 30 -26.94 25.42 11.85
CA ALA A 30 -26.39 26.43 10.95
C ALA A 30 -24.85 26.43 11.00
N SER A 31 -24.19 26.64 9.86
CA SER A 31 -22.72 26.64 9.75
C SER A 31 -22.01 27.65 10.67
N ARG A 32 -22.71 28.71 11.08
CA ARG A 32 -22.22 29.76 12.01
C ARG A 32 -22.43 29.44 13.50
N TYR A 33 -23.03 28.31 13.82
CA TYR A 33 -23.50 28.01 15.17
C TYR A 33 -22.34 27.92 16.19
N PHE A 34 -21.19 27.35 15.82
CA PHE A 34 -20.00 27.36 16.68
C PHE A 34 -19.42 28.76 16.89
N ALA A 35 -19.41 29.61 15.86
CA ALA A 35 -18.95 30.99 15.97
C ALA A 35 -19.85 31.82 16.92
N ASP A 36 -21.17 31.57 16.90
CA ASP A 36 -22.11 32.24 17.81
C ASP A 36 -21.94 31.78 19.27
N ILE A 37 -21.63 30.50 19.50
CA ILE A 37 -21.34 29.97 20.83
C ILE A 37 -20.01 30.53 21.35
N ARG A 38 -18.94 30.47 20.55
CA ARG A 38 -17.60 30.96 20.94
C ARG A 38 -17.58 32.47 21.18
N ALA A 39 -18.41 33.23 20.47
CA ALA A 39 -18.59 34.66 20.70
C ALA A 39 -19.51 34.99 21.89
N GLY A 40 -19.98 34.00 22.64
CA GLY A 40 -20.88 34.19 23.79
C GLY A 40 -22.30 34.66 23.43
N ARG A 41 -22.65 34.70 22.13
CA ARG A 41 -23.96 35.16 21.65
C ARG A 41 -25.06 34.14 21.89
N ARG A 42 -24.71 32.86 22.11
CA ARG A 42 -25.64 31.76 22.40
C ARG A 42 -25.06 30.76 23.40
N PRO A 43 -25.82 30.31 24.41
CA PRO A 43 -25.38 29.25 25.30
C PRO A 43 -25.52 27.87 24.63
N LEU A 44 -24.54 26.99 24.86
CA LEU A 44 -24.64 25.59 24.46
C LEU A 44 -25.60 24.86 25.41
N THR A 45 -26.73 24.39 24.88
CA THR A 45 -27.67 23.57 25.65
C THR A 45 -27.25 22.10 25.65
N ARG A 46 -27.59 21.36 26.72
CA ARG A 46 -27.32 19.92 26.84
C ARG A 46 -27.90 19.12 25.66
N LYS A 47 -29.12 19.45 25.22
CA LYS A 47 -29.77 18.83 24.05
C LYS A 47 -28.96 19.04 22.77
N THR A 48 -28.40 20.23 22.58
CA THR A 48 -27.56 20.51 21.41
C THR A 48 -26.23 19.76 21.48
N TYR A 49 -25.62 19.69 22.66
CA TYR A 49 -24.39 18.93 22.89
C TYR A 49 -24.58 17.42 22.59
N GLU A 50 -25.65 16.83 23.09
CA GLU A 50 -26.00 15.41 22.83
C GLU A 50 -26.23 15.16 21.33
N ARG A 51 -26.89 16.09 20.64
CA ARG A 51 -27.12 16.02 19.19
C ARG A 51 -25.82 16.08 18.39
N MET A 52 -24.87 16.92 18.79
CA MET A 52 -23.55 17.00 18.17
C MET A 52 -22.73 15.72 18.41
N CYS A 53 -22.79 15.14 19.61
CA CYS A 53 -22.14 13.87 19.91
C CYS A 53 -22.69 12.71 19.07
N ALA A 54 -24.01 12.68 18.84
CA ALA A 54 -24.65 11.70 17.96
C ALA A 54 -24.18 11.86 16.51
N ALA A 55 -24.19 13.10 15.99
CA ALA A 55 -23.71 13.42 14.64
C ALA A 55 -22.24 13.00 14.42
N ILE A 56 -21.35 13.25 15.39
CA ILE A 56 -19.96 12.79 15.34
C ILE A 56 -19.87 11.27 15.26
N SER A 57 -20.68 10.56 16.05
CA SER A 57 -20.70 9.09 16.06
C SER A 57 -21.20 8.49 14.74
N ASP A 58 -22.20 9.11 14.12
CA ASP A 58 -22.74 8.67 12.83
C ASP A 58 -21.75 8.92 11.69
N LEU A 59 -21.07 10.08 11.70
CA LEU A 59 -19.97 10.37 10.76
C LEU A 59 -18.81 9.39 10.91
N GLN A 60 -18.47 8.98 12.13
CA GLN A 60 -17.44 7.97 12.36
C GLN A 60 -17.82 6.61 11.76
N LYS A 61 -19.07 6.18 11.94
CA LYS A 61 -19.58 4.93 11.34
C LYS A 61 -19.58 5.02 9.81
N ALA A 62 -20.04 6.15 9.25
CA ALA A 62 -20.07 6.37 7.81
C ALA A 62 -18.65 6.35 7.20
N LYS A 63 -17.67 6.96 7.87
CA LYS A 63 -16.26 6.92 7.47
C LYS A 63 -15.72 5.48 7.47
N ALA A 64 -15.95 4.73 8.54
CA ALA A 64 -15.52 3.33 8.63
C ALA A 64 -16.15 2.44 7.54
N ILE A 65 -17.41 2.70 7.18
CA ILE A 65 -18.10 2.01 6.09
C ILE A 65 -17.46 2.38 4.74
N ASN A 66 -17.24 3.67 4.48
CA ASN A 66 -16.57 4.13 3.26
C ASN A 66 -15.14 3.58 3.13
N ASP A 67 -14.38 3.53 4.21
CA ASP A 67 -13.03 2.96 4.23
C ASP A 67 -13.07 1.46 3.90
N ARG A 68 -14.06 0.71 4.42
CA ARG A 68 -14.29 -0.70 4.06
C ARG A 68 -14.67 -0.88 2.60
N TYR A 69 -15.53 0.00 2.05
CA TYR A 69 -15.88 -0.03 0.63
C TYR A 69 -14.70 0.37 -0.27
N ALA A 70 -13.87 1.32 0.16
CA ALA A 70 -12.65 1.68 -0.55
C ALA A 70 -11.64 0.52 -0.54
N ALA A 71 -11.47 -0.13 0.61
CA ALA A 71 -10.62 -1.32 0.74
C ALA A 71 -11.14 -2.50 -0.11
N SER A 72 -12.45 -2.77 -0.10
CA SER A 72 -13.04 -3.82 -0.92
C SER A 72 -12.96 -3.51 -2.41
N ARG A 73 -13.11 -2.23 -2.81
CA ARG A 73 -12.90 -1.78 -4.19
C ARG A 73 -11.43 -1.88 -4.63
N ALA A 74 -10.49 -1.57 -3.74
CA ALA A 74 -9.06 -1.76 -4.01
C ALA A 74 -8.73 -3.25 -4.18
N GLN A 75 -9.26 -4.11 -3.30
CA GLN A 75 -9.13 -5.56 -3.42
C GLN A 75 -9.78 -6.09 -4.70
N ALA A 76 -10.97 -5.59 -5.07
CA ALA A 76 -11.66 -5.97 -6.31
C ALA A 76 -10.95 -5.42 -7.56
N ALA A 77 -10.24 -4.30 -7.50
CA ALA A 77 -9.41 -3.81 -8.61
C ALA A 77 -8.15 -4.67 -8.79
N VAL A 78 -7.59 -5.18 -7.69
CA VAL A 78 -6.50 -6.17 -7.71
C VAL A 78 -6.99 -7.52 -8.26
N ALA A 79 -8.16 -7.99 -7.81
CA ALA A 79 -8.78 -9.23 -8.28
C ALA A 79 -9.34 -9.12 -9.71
N GLY A 80 -9.85 -7.97 -10.12
CA GLY A 80 -10.33 -7.70 -11.49
C GLY A 80 -9.19 -7.69 -12.52
N LYS A 81 -7.99 -7.29 -12.12
CA LYS A 81 -6.76 -7.53 -12.89
C LYS A 81 -6.36 -9.01 -12.95
N SER A 82 -6.81 -9.84 -12.01
CA SER A 82 -6.49 -11.26 -11.91
C SER A 82 -7.23 -12.16 -12.92
N LEU A 83 -8.34 -11.68 -13.49
CA LEU A 83 -9.10 -12.40 -14.54
C LEU A 83 -8.69 -12.00 -15.96
N ALA A 84 -7.90 -10.93 -16.13
CA ALA A 84 -7.20 -10.70 -17.38
C ALA A 84 -6.17 -11.83 -17.52
N ARG A 85 -6.42 -12.77 -18.43
CA ARG A 85 -5.56 -13.92 -18.76
C ARG A 85 -4.09 -13.52 -18.58
N HIS A 86 -3.49 -13.88 -17.45
CA HIS A 86 -2.13 -13.47 -17.19
C HIS A 86 -1.26 -14.13 -18.26
N ASP A 87 -0.49 -13.31 -18.96
CA ASP A 87 0.54 -13.81 -19.86
C ASP A 87 1.36 -14.86 -19.09
N PRO A 88 1.49 -16.10 -19.59
CA PRO A 88 2.07 -17.21 -18.84
C PRO A 88 3.46 -16.89 -18.31
N ILE A 89 4.23 -16.07 -19.06
CA ILE A 89 5.55 -15.59 -18.65
C ILE A 89 5.45 -14.68 -17.44
N THR A 90 4.45 -13.80 -17.38
CA THR A 90 4.20 -12.94 -16.22
C THR A 90 3.83 -13.75 -14.98
N ALA A 91 3.03 -14.83 -15.14
CA ALA A 91 2.70 -15.73 -14.04
C ALA A 91 3.94 -16.50 -13.54
N GLN A 92 4.77 -17.02 -14.46
CA GLN A 92 6.02 -17.71 -14.13
C GLN A 92 7.00 -16.80 -13.39
N TYR A 93 7.21 -15.58 -13.89
CA TYR A 93 8.07 -14.60 -13.22
C TYR A 93 7.58 -14.27 -11.81
N ARG A 94 6.27 -14.05 -11.63
CA ARG A 94 5.69 -13.74 -10.32
C ARG A 94 5.81 -14.90 -9.34
N LEU A 95 5.60 -16.13 -9.81
CA LEU A 95 5.75 -17.33 -9.00
C LEU A 95 7.21 -17.53 -8.57
N LEU A 96 8.16 -17.29 -9.48
CA LEU A 96 9.58 -17.34 -9.15
C LEU A 96 9.98 -16.25 -8.15
N LEU A 97 9.51 -15.02 -8.34
CA LEU A 97 9.77 -13.95 -7.38
C LEU A 97 9.19 -14.27 -6.00
N TRP A 98 8.00 -14.88 -5.95
CA TRP A 98 7.41 -15.36 -4.71
C TRP A 98 8.29 -16.42 -4.04
N LEU A 99 8.77 -17.42 -4.80
CA LEU A 99 9.68 -18.46 -4.30
C LEU A 99 10.97 -17.87 -3.72
N VAL A 100 11.60 -16.93 -4.45
CA VAL A 100 12.81 -16.24 -3.99
C VAL A 100 12.56 -15.48 -2.70
N CYS A 101 11.41 -14.80 -2.57
CA CYS A 101 11.05 -14.11 -1.33
C CYS A 101 10.85 -15.09 -0.17
N THR A 102 10.18 -16.22 -0.41
CA THR A 102 9.95 -17.26 0.60
C THR A 102 11.26 -17.88 1.09
N ILE A 103 12.21 -18.17 0.19
CA ILE A 103 13.54 -18.69 0.55
C ILE A 103 14.34 -17.65 1.34
N ALA A 104 14.20 -16.37 1.01
CA ALA A 104 14.85 -15.27 1.73
C ALA A 104 14.13 -14.86 3.04
N ASP A 105 13.05 -15.55 3.42
CA ASP A 105 12.18 -15.21 4.58
C ASP A 105 11.66 -13.75 4.55
N VAL A 106 11.38 -13.23 3.34
CA VAL A 106 10.84 -11.89 3.12
C VAL A 106 9.38 -11.99 2.68
N PRO A 107 8.45 -11.20 3.25
CA PRO A 107 7.07 -11.21 2.81
C PRO A 107 6.96 -10.80 1.32
N PRO A 108 6.39 -11.65 0.44
CA PRO A 108 6.38 -11.40 -1.00
C PRO A 108 5.44 -10.27 -1.41
N GLY A 109 4.37 -10.02 -0.64
CA GLY A 109 3.36 -9.01 -0.95
C GLY A 109 3.96 -7.60 -1.20
N PRO A 110 4.73 -7.04 -0.25
CA PRO A 110 5.44 -5.78 -0.42
C PRO A 110 6.41 -5.77 -1.63
N VAL A 111 7.17 -6.84 -1.84
CA VAL A 111 8.16 -6.93 -2.94
C VAL A 111 7.49 -6.91 -4.32
N MET A 112 6.37 -7.62 -4.46
CA MET A 112 5.57 -7.68 -5.68
C MET A 112 4.78 -6.41 -5.94
N ALA A 113 4.37 -5.68 -4.90
CA ALA A 113 3.65 -4.41 -5.01
C ALA A 113 4.57 -3.21 -5.24
N ALA A 114 5.86 -3.32 -4.86
CA ALA A 114 6.82 -2.25 -5.00
C ALA A 114 7.13 -1.94 -6.47
N ASP A 115 6.99 -0.66 -6.84
CA ASP A 115 7.28 -0.16 -8.18
C ASP A 115 8.80 -0.13 -8.45
N PRO A 116 9.30 -0.91 -9.44
CA PRO A 116 10.70 -0.90 -9.82
C PRO A 116 11.16 0.43 -10.44
N ALA A 117 10.26 1.22 -11.03
CA ALA A 117 10.59 2.49 -11.67
C ALA A 117 10.88 3.62 -10.64
N LYS A 118 10.42 3.46 -9.40
CA LYS A 118 10.58 4.45 -8.32
C LYS A 118 12.04 4.73 -7.95
N ARG A 119 12.95 3.78 -8.17
CA ARG A 119 14.40 3.89 -7.90
C ARG A 119 14.73 4.51 -6.53
N ALA A 120 14.02 4.09 -5.48
CA ALA A 120 14.19 4.60 -4.13
C ALA A 120 15.43 3.95 -3.46
N THR A 121 16.63 4.26 -3.94
CA THR A 121 17.89 3.64 -3.48
C THR A 121 18.26 3.99 -2.04
N ALA A 122 17.64 5.03 -1.46
CA ALA A 122 17.82 5.41 -0.06
C ALA A 122 16.97 4.55 0.92
N ASP A 123 16.02 3.77 0.41
CA ASP A 123 15.13 2.92 1.21
C ASP A 123 15.69 1.48 1.24
N SER A 124 15.99 0.99 2.44
CA SER A 124 16.54 -0.35 2.65
C SER A 124 15.59 -1.45 2.21
N GLU A 125 14.28 -1.28 2.42
CA GLU A 125 13.27 -2.25 2.00
C GLU A 125 13.17 -2.30 0.48
N TRP A 126 13.24 -1.14 -0.18
CA TRP A 126 13.26 -1.06 -1.64
C TRP A 126 14.51 -1.72 -2.22
N MET A 127 15.68 -1.52 -1.59
CA MET A 127 16.94 -2.13 -2.01
C MET A 127 16.92 -3.65 -1.87
N GLN A 128 16.38 -4.18 -0.76
CA GLN A 128 16.19 -5.62 -0.57
C GLN A 128 15.25 -6.20 -1.62
N ALA A 129 14.10 -5.56 -1.85
CA ALA A 129 13.17 -5.95 -2.90
C ALA A 129 13.81 -5.90 -4.31
N ALA A 130 14.67 -4.91 -4.58
CA ALA A 130 15.41 -4.80 -5.83
C ALA A 130 16.47 -5.89 -6.00
N HIS A 131 17.09 -6.34 -4.92
CA HIS A 131 18.02 -7.46 -4.93
C HIS A 131 17.30 -8.78 -5.23
N LEU A 132 16.19 -9.08 -4.53
CA LEU A 132 15.38 -10.28 -4.78
C LEU A 132 14.81 -10.31 -6.21
N ARG A 133 14.38 -9.16 -6.75
CA ARG A 133 13.96 -9.05 -8.16
C ARG A 133 15.08 -9.38 -9.14
N ARG A 134 16.32 -8.95 -8.86
CA ARG A 134 17.48 -9.27 -9.71
C ARG A 134 17.74 -10.77 -9.78
N ILE A 135 17.70 -11.44 -8.63
CA ILE A 135 17.86 -12.90 -8.54
C ILE A 135 16.75 -13.62 -9.30
N ALA A 136 15.49 -13.22 -9.11
CA ALA A 136 14.37 -13.81 -9.83
C ALA A 136 14.49 -13.62 -11.35
N ILE A 137 14.92 -12.43 -11.81
CA ILE A 137 15.16 -12.16 -13.25
C ILE A 137 16.29 -13.04 -13.79
N TYR A 138 17.37 -13.19 -13.03
CA TYR A 138 18.50 -14.05 -13.39
C TYR A 138 18.05 -15.50 -13.59
N ILE A 139 17.38 -16.05 -12.58
CA ILE A 139 16.96 -17.46 -12.60
C ILE A 139 15.94 -17.71 -13.72
N ALA A 140 15.01 -16.77 -13.95
CA ALA A 140 14.05 -16.86 -15.05
C ALA A 140 14.73 -16.88 -16.43
N ASN A 141 15.82 -16.12 -16.59
CA ASN A 141 16.56 -16.11 -17.85
C ASN A 141 17.44 -17.36 -17.99
N ALA A 142 18.18 -17.74 -16.95
CA ALA A 142 19.16 -18.82 -16.98
C ALA A 142 18.53 -20.22 -17.00
N HIS A 143 17.49 -20.46 -16.21
CA HIS A 143 16.91 -21.82 -16.04
C HIS A 143 15.59 -22.01 -16.77
N LEU A 144 14.75 -20.97 -16.83
CA LEU A 144 13.46 -21.04 -17.52
C LEU A 144 13.53 -20.57 -18.98
N ASN A 145 14.70 -20.14 -19.44
CA ASN A 145 14.96 -19.66 -20.80
C ASN A 145 13.97 -18.57 -21.28
N ILE A 146 13.51 -17.73 -20.35
CA ILE A 146 12.59 -16.64 -20.68
C ILE A 146 13.38 -15.48 -21.30
N LYS A 147 12.92 -14.99 -22.45
CA LYS A 147 13.60 -13.90 -23.17
C LYS A 147 13.57 -12.61 -22.36
N GLN A 148 14.65 -11.84 -22.42
CA GLN A 148 14.79 -10.55 -21.71
C GLN A 148 13.67 -9.54 -22.01
N ALA A 149 13.15 -9.53 -23.24
CA ALA A 149 12.04 -8.65 -23.63
C ALA A 149 10.74 -9.02 -22.88
N ASP A 150 10.52 -10.31 -22.68
CA ASP A 150 9.33 -10.81 -21.98
C ASP A 150 9.47 -10.63 -20.47
N LEU A 151 10.69 -10.80 -19.92
CA LEU A 151 10.99 -10.48 -18.53
C LEU A 151 10.84 -8.98 -18.23
N ALA A 152 11.30 -8.11 -19.12
CA ALA A 152 11.14 -6.67 -18.99
C ALA A 152 9.65 -6.29 -18.89
N ARG A 153 8.83 -6.87 -19.76
CA ARG A 153 7.38 -6.69 -19.74
C ARG A 153 6.73 -7.26 -18.47
N ALA A 154 7.12 -8.46 -18.05
CA ALA A 154 6.59 -9.12 -16.85
C ALA A 154 6.95 -8.39 -15.55
N ALA A 155 8.16 -7.85 -15.47
CA ALA A 155 8.68 -7.12 -14.32
C ALA A 155 8.35 -5.62 -14.32
N GLY A 156 7.75 -5.08 -15.39
CA GLY A 156 7.50 -3.64 -15.54
C GLY A 156 8.77 -2.81 -15.65
N LEU A 157 9.83 -3.39 -16.23
CA LEU A 157 11.15 -2.79 -16.40
C LEU A 157 11.45 -2.52 -17.87
N SER A 158 12.46 -1.68 -18.14
CA SER A 158 13.01 -1.55 -19.49
C SER A 158 13.92 -2.75 -19.81
N ARG A 159 14.05 -3.08 -21.09
CA ARG A 159 14.98 -4.13 -21.55
C ARG A 159 16.43 -3.84 -21.14
N ALA A 160 16.83 -2.58 -21.17
CA ALA A 160 18.17 -2.16 -20.72
C ALA A 160 18.37 -2.40 -19.22
N ALA A 161 17.35 -2.16 -18.39
CA ALA A 161 17.43 -2.44 -16.96
C ALA A 161 17.60 -3.94 -16.70
N VAL A 162 16.84 -4.80 -17.41
CA VAL A 162 17.00 -6.26 -17.31
C VAL A 162 18.40 -6.70 -17.74
N CYS A 163 18.91 -6.18 -18.85
CA CYS A 163 20.27 -6.50 -19.33
C CYS A 163 21.34 -6.10 -18.29
N GLY A 164 21.23 -4.90 -17.71
CA GLY A 164 22.13 -4.46 -16.64
C GLY A 164 22.05 -5.37 -15.41
N MET A 165 20.84 -5.70 -14.97
CA MET A 165 20.61 -6.61 -13.84
C MET A 165 21.21 -8.00 -14.05
N LEU A 166 21.12 -8.56 -15.26
CA LEU A 166 21.72 -9.85 -15.58
C LEU A 166 23.25 -9.77 -15.53
N LYS A 167 23.83 -8.71 -16.08
CA LYS A 167 25.27 -8.49 -16.01
C LYS A 167 25.76 -8.34 -14.57
N ASP A 168 25.07 -7.53 -13.76
CA ASP A 168 25.37 -7.36 -12.34
C ASP A 168 25.33 -8.70 -11.60
N MET A 169 24.38 -9.58 -11.92
CA MET A 169 24.26 -10.91 -11.30
C MET A 169 25.36 -11.87 -11.74
N GLU A 170 25.76 -11.85 -13.01
CA GLU A 170 26.92 -12.62 -13.49
C GLU A 170 28.22 -12.17 -12.81
N ASP A 171 28.40 -10.86 -12.64
CA ASP A 171 29.55 -10.30 -11.91
C ASP A 171 29.55 -10.73 -10.42
N LEU A 172 28.35 -10.86 -9.82
CA LEU A 172 28.15 -11.31 -8.43
C LEU A 172 28.14 -12.84 -8.26
N ARG A 173 28.21 -13.62 -9.35
CA ARG A 173 28.21 -15.10 -9.28
C ARG A 173 29.42 -15.66 -8.55
N GLY A 174 30.47 -14.88 -8.33
CA GLY A 174 31.61 -15.22 -7.48
C GLY A 174 31.34 -15.07 -5.97
N ASP A 175 30.24 -14.44 -5.57
CA ASP A 175 29.88 -14.22 -4.17
C ASP A 175 29.20 -15.46 -3.57
N ALA A 176 29.71 -15.93 -2.43
CA ALA A 176 29.19 -17.09 -1.72
C ALA A 176 27.72 -16.92 -1.30
N GLN A 177 27.31 -15.71 -0.88
CA GLN A 177 25.94 -15.46 -0.43
C GLN A 177 24.93 -15.56 -1.58
N VAL A 178 25.31 -15.03 -2.75
CA VAL A 178 24.49 -15.07 -3.96
C VAL A 178 24.42 -16.50 -4.50
N GLN A 179 25.54 -17.23 -4.49
CA GLN A 179 25.60 -18.63 -4.87
C GLN A 179 24.71 -19.52 -4.01
N THR A 180 24.72 -19.36 -2.67
CA THR A 180 23.84 -20.13 -1.79
C THR A 180 22.36 -19.89 -2.11
N MET A 181 21.99 -18.64 -2.36
CA MET A 181 20.60 -18.29 -2.63
C MET A 181 20.14 -18.75 -4.02
N ILE A 182 21.01 -18.66 -5.05
CA ILE A 182 20.74 -19.23 -6.37
C ILE A 182 20.61 -20.75 -6.26
N GLY A 183 21.55 -21.42 -5.60
CA GLY A 183 21.54 -22.88 -5.40
C GLY A 183 20.27 -23.38 -4.71
N ALA A 184 19.82 -22.70 -3.65
CA ALA A 184 18.57 -23.05 -2.96
C ALA A 184 17.32 -22.96 -3.85
N VAL A 185 17.32 -22.06 -4.84
CA VAL A 185 16.23 -21.96 -5.82
C VAL A 185 16.42 -22.97 -6.96
N GLU A 186 17.66 -23.23 -7.38
CA GLU A 186 18.00 -24.25 -8.39
C GLU A 186 17.60 -25.67 -7.95
N GLU A 187 17.70 -26.00 -6.66
CA GLU A 187 17.23 -27.28 -6.10
C GLU A 187 15.75 -27.57 -6.41
N VAL A 188 14.92 -26.53 -6.59
CA VAL A 188 13.50 -26.71 -6.94
C VAL A 188 13.32 -27.17 -8.40
N PHE A 189 14.32 -26.96 -9.24
CA PHE A 189 14.30 -27.29 -10.67
C PHE A 189 15.04 -28.59 -11.03
N LEU A 190 15.71 -29.22 -10.06
CA LEU A 190 16.41 -30.51 -10.20
C LEU A 190 15.50 -31.68 -9.82
#